data_AF-A0A9P3PXI7-F1
#
_entry.id   AF-A0A9P3PXI7-F1
#
_cell.length_a   1.000
_cell.length_b   1.000
_cell.length_c   1.000
_cell.angle_alpha   90.00
_cell.angle_beta   90.00
_cell.angle_gamma   90.00
#
_symmetry.space_group_name_H-M   'P 1'
#
loop_
_entity.id
_entity.type
_entity.pdbx_description
1 polymer ?
#
loop_
_entity_poly.entity_id
_entity_poly.type
_entity_poly.pdbx_seq_one_letter_code
_entity_poly.pdbx_strand_id
1 'polypeptide(L)'
;MAAVHAGIPISATINTVNRQCLSALTAVNQITIQIAVGQINIGISAGVESMTQGYGPQSMPPEYAKEILANPIAEDCLLPMGITSRNVATDFNISRFDQDAFAALSFQRASSAFKAGKFCNEILPVRTKATDPKSGKTLEIMLKLAFSDAGSTHAGNASQVSDEAAAVLLARRSTAKKLRLPIVGKFVAAVAVGVPPRIMGIGPAVAILKVLDKTGLSKSDIDFYEINEAFASQAIYCIRQLEISMDKVNIHGGAIAIGHPLGCTGVRQIATGLNIAK
;
A
#
# COMPACT_ATOMS: atom_id res chain seq x y z
N MET A 1 4.92 6.07 -21.36
CA MET A 1 5.76 4.99 -21.94
C MET A 1 5.18 3.61 -21.66
N ALA A 2 5.10 3.16 -20.40
CA ALA A 2 4.62 1.82 -20.05
C ALA A 2 3.24 1.43 -20.65
N ALA A 3 2.25 2.34 -20.58
CA ALA A 3 0.92 2.10 -21.16
C ALA A 3 0.95 1.82 -22.67
N VAL A 4 1.66 2.66 -23.43
CA VAL A 4 1.82 2.51 -24.88
C VAL A 4 2.60 1.24 -25.21
N HIS A 5 3.65 0.92 -24.45
CA HIS A 5 4.39 -0.33 -24.60
C HIS A 5 3.50 -1.57 -24.37
N ALA A 6 2.55 -1.49 -23.44
CA ALA A 6 1.55 -2.54 -23.20
C ALA A 6 0.43 -2.59 -24.25
N GLY A 7 0.48 -1.76 -25.31
CA GLY A 7 -0.50 -1.74 -26.38
C GLY A 7 -1.75 -0.90 -26.09
N ILE A 8 -1.76 -0.10 -25.03
CA ILE A 8 -2.85 0.86 -24.78
C ILE A 8 -2.79 1.95 -25.87
N PRO A 9 -3.89 2.24 -26.58
CA PRO A 9 -3.89 3.18 -27.69
C PRO A 9 -3.58 4.61 -27.23
N ILE A 10 -2.97 5.40 -28.11
CA ILE A 10 -2.60 6.81 -27.83
C ILE A 10 -3.80 7.73 -27.55
N SER A 11 -5.01 7.29 -27.91
CA SER A 11 -6.26 7.98 -27.59
C SER A 11 -6.66 7.83 -26.12
N ALA A 12 -6.09 6.87 -25.38
CA ALA A 12 -6.29 6.73 -23.96
C ALA A 12 -5.34 7.67 -23.20
N THR A 13 -5.91 8.56 -22.40
CA THR A 13 -5.15 9.53 -21.59
C THR A 13 -4.54 8.87 -20.36
N ILE A 14 -3.45 9.45 -19.86
CA ILE A 14 -2.78 9.02 -18.62
C ILE A 14 -2.47 10.24 -17.75
N ASN A 15 -2.66 10.11 -16.44
CA ASN A 15 -2.16 11.04 -15.44
C ASN A 15 -1.48 10.26 -14.30
N THR A 16 -0.60 10.93 -13.56
CA THR A 16 -0.02 10.40 -12.34
C THR A 16 -0.55 11.18 -11.14
N VAL A 17 -0.56 10.54 -9.98
CA VAL A 17 -0.92 11.18 -8.72
C VAL A 17 0.09 10.83 -7.65
N ASN A 18 0.38 11.80 -6.80
CA ASN A 18 1.18 11.58 -5.61
C ASN A 18 0.36 11.97 -4.37
N ARG A 19 0.06 10.97 -3.55
CA ARG A 19 -0.40 11.13 -2.16
C ARG A 19 0.44 10.21 -1.26
N GLN A 20 1.75 10.24 -1.45
CA GLN A 20 2.72 9.41 -0.72
C GLN A 20 2.32 7.92 -0.80
N CYS A 21 2.36 7.20 0.34
CA CYS A 21 1.96 5.79 0.47
C CYS A 21 0.54 5.48 -0.03
N LEU A 22 -0.33 6.50 -0.19
CA LEU A 22 -1.73 6.36 -0.62
C LEU A 22 -1.92 6.70 -2.11
N SER A 23 -0.86 6.89 -2.88
CA SER A 23 -0.95 7.29 -4.30
C SER A 23 -1.79 6.32 -5.12
N ALA A 24 -1.58 5.02 -4.95
CA ALA A 24 -2.33 3.98 -5.67
C ALA A 24 -3.83 3.99 -5.32
N LEU A 25 -4.20 4.09 -4.04
CA LEU A 25 -5.61 4.21 -3.62
C LEU A 25 -6.23 5.54 -4.07
N THR A 26 -5.44 6.60 -4.14
CA THR A 26 -5.89 7.90 -4.66
C THR A 26 -6.23 7.79 -6.14
N ALA A 27 -5.42 7.08 -6.93
CA ALA A 27 -5.70 6.81 -8.34
C ALA A 27 -7.00 5.99 -8.50
N VAL A 28 -7.23 4.99 -7.66
CA VAL A 28 -8.49 4.22 -7.65
C VAL A 28 -9.67 5.15 -7.38
N ASN A 29 -9.57 5.96 -6.32
CA ASN A 29 -10.63 6.91 -5.97
C ASN A 29 -10.92 7.90 -7.12
N GLN A 30 -9.89 8.44 -7.77
CA GLN A 30 -10.07 9.32 -8.94
C GLN A 30 -10.83 8.63 -10.08
N ILE A 31 -10.43 7.41 -10.47
CA ILE A 31 -11.13 6.65 -11.52
C ILE A 31 -12.58 6.38 -11.11
N THR A 32 -12.84 6.02 -9.86
CA THR A 32 -14.21 5.77 -9.39
C THR A 32 -15.08 7.02 -9.44
N ILE A 33 -14.53 8.20 -9.10
CA ILE A 33 -15.23 9.48 -9.19
C ILE A 33 -15.54 9.80 -10.66
N GLN A 34 -14.56 9.66 -11.57
CA GLN A 34 -14.76 9.89 -13.00
C GLN A 34 -15.84 8.97 -13.58
N ILE A 35 -15.88 7.70 -13.15
CA ILE A 35 -16.96 6.76 -13.52
C ILE A 35 -18.30 7.20 -12.94
N ALA A 36 -18.34 7.62 -11.67
CA ALA A 36 -19.56 7.99 -10.98
C ALA A 36 -20.22 9.25 -11.58
N VAL A 37 -19.42 10.25 -11.98
CA VAL A 37 -19.91 11.49 -12.61
C VAL A 37 -20.12 11.35 -14.13
N GLY A 38 -19.89 10.16 -14.70
CA GLY A 38 -20.10 9.89 -16.12
C GLY A 38 -19.02 10.42 -17.06
N GLN A 39 -17.88 10.86 -16.54
CA GLN A 39 -16.75 11.32 -17.34
C GLN A 39 -16.09 10.17 -18.14
N ILE A 40 -16.02 8.97 -17.55
CA ILE A 40 -15.56 7.75 -18.22
C ILE A 40 -16.47 6.56 -17.89
N ASN A 41 -16.41 5.50 -18.69
CA ASN A 41 -17.16 4.25 -18.43
C ASN A 41 -16.27 3.10 -17.93
N ILE A 42 -14.97 3.19 -18.22
CA ILE A 42 -13.95 2.20 -17.88
C ILE A 42 -12.61 2.93 -17.70
N GLY A 43 -11.80 2.47 -16.75
CA GLY A 43 -10.48 3.05 -16.47
C GLY A 43 -9.58 2.05 -15.77
N ILE A 44 -8.28 2.21 -15.94
CA ILE A 44 -7.25 1.45 -15.23
C ILE A 44 -6.67 2.36 -14.16
N SER A 45 -6.67 1.89 -12.91
CA SER A 45 -5.85 2.48 -11.85
C SER A 45 -4.65 1.59 -11.63
N ALA A 46 -3.45 2.16 -11.65
CA ALA A 46 -2.21 1.46 -11.40
C ALA A 46 -1.38 2.16 -10.35
N GLY A 47 -0.56 1.40 -9.66
CA GLY A 47 0.47 1.87 -8.76
C GLY A 47 1.79 1.21 -9.12
N VAL A 48 2.88 1.96 -9.12
CA VAL A 48 4.22 1.46 -9.40
C VAL A 48 5.22 2.23 -8.56
N GLU A 49 6.23 1.53 -8.06
CA GLU A 49 7.39 2.14 -7.42
C GLU A 49 8.64 1.34 -7.77
N SER A 50 9.73 2.05 -8.09
CA SER A 50 11.08 1.46 -8.10
C SER A 50 11.93 2.21 -7.10
N MET A 51 11.95 1.69 -5.88
CA MET A 51 12.75 2.23 -4.80
C MET A 51 14.25 1.95 -5.02
N THR A 52 14.60 0.92 -5.79
CA THR A 52 15.99 0.70 -6.22
C THR A 52 16.54 1.89 -7.03
N GLN A 53 15.71 2.54 -7.86
CA GLN A 53 16.16 3.59 -8.80
C GLN A 53 15.81 5.01 -8.35
N GLY A 54 14.80 5.18 -7.50
CA GLY A 54 14.20 6.49 -7.24
C GLY A 54 13.90 6.82 -5.79
N TYR A 55 14.49 6.11 -4.82
CA TYR A 55 14.20 6.31 -3.40
C TYR A 55 15.41 6.68 -2.56
N GLY A 56 15.22 7.61 -1.63
CA GLY A 56 16.21 8.02 -0.64
C GLY A 56 16.36 9.55 -0.59
N PRO A 57 17.32 10.05 0.20
CA PRO A 57 17.58 11.48 0.37
C PRO A 57 17.84 12.21 -0.96
N GLN A 58 18.41 11.53 -1.95
CA GLN A 58 18.67 12.07 -3.29
C GLN A 58 17.40 12.40 -4.08
N SER A 59 16.25 11.87 -3.68
CA SER A 59 14.95 12.17 -4.29
C SER A 59 14.27 13.41 -3.68
N MET A 60 14.89 14.01 -2.65
CA MET A 60 14.38 15.20 -1.97
C MET A 60 15.09 16.46 -2.50
N PRO A 61 14.40 17.61 -2.53
CA PRO A 61 15.05 18.90 -2.76
C PRO A 61 16.23 19.12 -1.80
N PRO A 62 17.33 19.74 -2.27
CA PRO A 62 18.51 19.97 -1.45
C PRO A 62 18.27 21.00 -0.34
N GLU A 63 17.33 21.93 -0.56
CA GLU A 63 17.01 23.02 0.36
C GLU A 63 15.50 23.31 0.39
N TYR A 64 15.04 23.85 1.51
CA TYR A 64 13.67 24.31 1.71
C TYR A 64 13.68 25.76 2.20
N ALA A 65 12.64 26.52 1.86
CA ALA A 65 12.52 27.92 2.28
C ALA A 65 12.45 28.03 3.81
N LYS A 66 13.29 28.89 4.40
CA LYS A 66 13.39 29.07 5.85
C LYS A 66 12.08 29.58 6.45
N GLU A 67 11.35 30.40 5.71
CA GLU A 67 10.05 30.95 6.10
C GLU A 67 9.00 29.84 6.25
N ILE A 68 9.08 28.77 5.45
CA ILE A 68 8.20 27.60 5.57
C ILE A 68 8.59 26.80 6.81
N LEU A 69 9.89 26.56 7.01
CA LEU A 69 10.40 25.78 8.14
C LEU A 69 10.25 26.50 9.49
N ALA A 70 10.00 27.81 9.49
CA ALA A 70 9.63 28.53 10.71
C ALA A 70 8.27 28.10 11.29
N ASN A 71 7.43 27.39 10.53
CA ASN A 71 6.22 26.75 11.03
C ASN A 71 6.55 25.33 11.54
N PRO A 72 6.39 25.02 12.84
CA PRO A 72 6.76 23.71 13.40
C PRO A 72 6.02 22.52 12.77
N ILE A 73 4.76 22.70 12.35
CA ILE A 73 3.98 21.63 11.70
C ILE A 73 4.50 21.39 10.27
N ALA A 74 4.96 22.45 9.59
CA ALA A 74 5.57 22.30 8.28
C ALA A 74 6.95 21.63 8.37
N GLU A 75 7.74 21.98 9.40
CA GLU A 75 9.02 21.32 9.69
C GLU A 75 8.84 19.82 9.98
N ASP A 76 7.77 19.44 10.69
CA ASP A 76 7.44 18.03 10.94
C ASP A 76 7.26 17.19 9.66
N CYS A 77 6.95 17.81 8.51
CA CYS A 77 6.88 17.11 7.22
C CYS A 77 8.25 16.59 6.74
N LEU A 78 9.35 17.11 7.29
CA LEU A 78 10.72 16.64 7.01
C LEU A 78 11.17 15.51 7.93
N LEU A 79 10.39 15.16 8.95
CA LEU A 79 10.74 14.07 9.86
C LEU A 79 10.86 12.74 9.08
N PRO A 80 11.98 12.01 9.25
CA PRO A 80 12.08 10.67 8.68
C PRO A 80 10.95 9.78 9.20
N MET A 81 10.37 8.96 8.33
CA MET A 81 9.22 8.12 8.70
C MET A 81 9.52 7.15 9.85
N GLY A 82 10.78 6.73 10.01
CA GLY A 82 11.22 5.95 11.18
C GLY A 82 11.16 6.73 12.50
N ILE A 83 11.34 8.05 12.47
CA ILE A 83 11.18 8.92 13.64
C ILE A 83 9.69 9.10 13.96
N THR A 84 8.83 9.27 12.97
CA THR A 84 7.38 9.35 13.22
C THR A 84 6.83 8.03 13.79
N SER A 85 7.36 6.90 13.35
CA SER A 85 7.12 5.57 13.95
C SER A 85 7.55 5.50 15.42
N ARG A 86 8.74 6.02 15.74
CA ARG A 86 9.22 6.10 17.13
C ARG A 86 8.32 6.98 17.98
N ASN A 87 7.88 8.13 17.45
CA ASN A 87 6.96 9.02 18.14
C ASN A 87 5.66 8.30 18.47
N VAL A 88 5.04 7.59 17.52
CA VAL A 88 3.84 6.78 17.79
C VAL A 88 4.12 5.72 18.86
N ALA A 89 5.25 5.03 18.80
CA ALA A 89 5.60 4.01 19.81
C ALA A 89 5.75 4.61 21.21
N THR A 90 6.43 5.74 21.33
CA THR A 90 6.65 6.44 22.61
C THR A 90 5.35 7.05 23.15
N ASP A 91 4.64 7.81 22.33
CA ASP A 91 3.46 8.57 22.74
C ASP A 91 2.30 7.65 23.17
N PHE A 92 2.22 6.46 22.59
CA PHE A 92 1.14 5.50 22.84
C PHE A 92 1.61 4.20 23.51
N ASN A 93 2.79 4.21 24.11
CA ASN A 93 3.35 3.12 24.93
C ASN A 93 3.33 1.75 24.23
N ILE A 94 3.80 1.70 22.98
CA ILE A 94 3.84 0.48 22.18
C ILE A 94 5.20 -0.16 22.38
N SER A 95 5.22 -1.22 23.18
CA SER A 95 6.46 -1.86 23.58
C SER A 95 7.23 -2.43 22.38
N ARG A 96 8.54 -2.51 22.53
CA ARG A 96 9.42 -3.19 21.58
C ARG A 96 9.00 -4.66 21.37
N PHE A 97 8.61 -5.33 22.44
CA PHE A 97 8.16 -6.72 22.40
C PHE A 97 6.91 -6.86 21.52
N ASP A 98 5.91 -5.98 21.67
CA ASP A 98 4.71 -6.00 20.84
C ASP A 98 5.03 -5.79 19.36
N GLN A 99 5.97 -4.87 19.07
CA GLN A 99 6.40 -4.59 17.70
C GLN A 99 7.07 -5.80 17.03
N ASP A 100 7.98 -6.47 17.74
CA ASP A 100 8.62 -7.70 17.26
C ASP A 100 7.61 -8.84 17.09
N ALA A 101 6.70 -9.03 18.04
CA ALA A 101 5.67 -10.07 17.97
C ALA A 101 4.72 -9.87 16.78
N PHE A 102 4.32 -8.62 16.52
CA PHE A 102 3.50 -8.27 15.36
C PHE A 102 4.24 -8.54 14.04
N ALA A 103 5.52 -8.16 13.97
CA ALA A 103 6.35 -8.42 12.79
C ALA A 103 6.50 -9.92 12.52
N ALA A 104 6.82 -10.70 13.55
CA ALA A 104 6.92 -12.17 13.44
C ALA A 104 5.61 -12.80 12.96
N LEU A 105 4.46 -12.32 13.46
CA LEU A 105 3.15 -12.77 13.01
C LEU A 105 2.91 -12.44 11.53
N SER A 106 3.30 -11.24 11.07
CA SER A 106 3.18 -10.85 9.65
C SER A 106 4.00 -11.79 8.75
N PHE A 107 5.27 -12.07 9.11
CA PHE A 107 6.10 -13.02 8.39
C PHE A 107 5.53 -14.45 8.41
N GLN A 108 5.03 -14.92 9.56
CA GLN A 108 4.45 -16.25 9.70
C GLN A 108 3.20 -16.41 8.81
N ARG A 109 2.32 -15.41 8.78
CA ARG A 109 1.13 -15.40 7.94
C ARG A 109 1.49 -15.36 6.46
N ALA A 110 2.44 -14.51 6.08
CA ALA A 110 2.89 -14.40 4.69
C ALA A 110 3.56 -15.70 4.20
N SER A 111 4.43 -16.31 5.02
CA SER A 111 5.05 -17.61 4.72
C SER A 111 4.01 -18.72 4.55
N SER A 112 3.02 -18.77 5.45
CA SER A 112 1.92 -19.73 5.38
C SER A 112 1.06 -19.54 4.13
N ALA A 113 0.69 -18.29 3.81
CA ALA A 113 -0.09 -17.95 2.64
C ALA A 113 0.65 -18.28 1.33
N PHE A 114 1.96 -18.04 1.29
CA PHE A 114 2.80 -18.39 0.15
C PHE A 114 2.87 -19.91 -0.06
N LYS A 115 3.16 -20.68 1.00
CA LYS A 115 3.17 -22.16 0.94
C LYS A 115 1.83 -22.74 0.52
N ALA A 116 0.73 -22.11 0.93
CA ALA A 116 -0.63 -22.49 0.56
C ALA A 116 -1.06 -21.98 -0.83
N GLY A 117 -0.19 -21.32 -1.59
CA GLY A 117 -0.49 -20.82 -2.94
C GLY A 117 -1.53 -19.70 -2.97
N LYS A 118 -1.72 -18.97 -1.87
CA LYS A 118 -2.77 -17.94 -1.77
C LYS A 118 -2.53 -16.77 -2.71
N PHE A 119 -1.28 -16.44 -3.03
CA PHE A 119 -0.93 -15.33 -3.93
C PHE A 119 -0.93 -15.70 -5.43
N CYS A 120 -1.17 -16.96 -5.80
CA CYS A 120 -1.06 -17.42 -7.19
C CYS A 120 -2.04 -16.72 -8.16
N ASN A 121 -3.18 -16.23 -7.65
CA ASN A 121 -4.21 -15.59 -8.46
C ASN A 121 -4.00 -14.07 -8.63
N GLU A 122 -3.08 -13.46 -7.88
CA GLU A 122 -2.82 -12.02 -7.90
C GLU A 122 -1.42 -11.66 -8.41
N ILE A 123 -0.46 -12.57 -8.36
CA ILE A 123 0.90 -12.35 -8.87
C ILE A 123 0.97 -12.69 -10.36
N LEU A 124 1.41 -11.72 -11.16
CA LEU A 124 1.82 -11.94 -12.55
C LEU A 124 3.36 -12.07 -12.62
N PRO A 125 3.92 -13.19 -13.09
CA PRO A 125 5.37 -13.36 -13.17
C PRO A 125 5.97 -12.40 -14.21
N VAL A 126 7.02 -11.68 -13.81
CA VAL A 126 7.74 -10.73 -14.69
C VAL A 126 9.07 -11.34 -15.09
N ARG A 127 9.29 -11.51 -16.40
CA ARG A 127 10.62 -11.84 -16.94
C ARG A 127 11.42 -10.56 -17.12
N THR A 128 12.60 -10.50 -16.54
CA THR A 128 13.49 -9.33 -16.64
C THR A 128 14.95 -9.78 -16.66
N LYS A 129 15.87 -8.83 -16.77
CA LYS A 129 17.30 -9.05 -16.68
C LYS A 129 17.82 -8.52 -15.35
N ALA A 130 18.65 -9.29 -14.67
CA ALA A 130 19.37 -8.85 -13.48
C ALA A 130 20.87 -9.02 -13.69
N THR A 131 21.63 -8.02 -13.28
CA THR A 131 23.10 -8.08 -13.27
C THR A 131 23.54 -8.53 -11.89
N ASP A 132 24.26 -9.65 -11.83
CA ASP A 132 24.87 -10.11 -10.59
C ASP A 132 25.94 -9.10 -10.15
N PRO A 133 25.81 -8.47 -8.96
CA PRO A 133 26.77 -7.48 -8.48
C PRO A 133 28.19 -8.04 -8.32
N LYS A 134 28.35 -9.36 -8.11
CA LYS A 134 29.65 -9.99 -7.90
C LYS A 134 30.34 -10.37 -9.20
N SER A 135 29.60 -10.93 -10.16
CA SER A 135 30.18 -11.42 -11.41
C SER A 135 30.04 -10.44 -12.58
N GLY A 136 29.22 -9.40 -12.45
CA GLY A 136 28.92 -8.44 -13.53
C GLY A 136 28.12 -9.04 -14.69
N LYS A 137 27.76 -10.32 -14.63
CA LYS A 137 26.99 -11.00 -15.68
C LYS A 137 25.52 -10.65 -15.56
N THR A 138 24.93 -10.30 -16.70
CA THR A 138 23.48 -10.11 -16.83
C THR A 138 22.81 -11.42 -17.23
N LEU A 139 21.86 -11.87 -16.42
CA LEU A 139 21.06 -13.07 -16.66
C LEU A 139 19.59 -12.71 -16.81
N GLU A 140 18.88 -13.45 -17.66
CA GLU A 140 17.43 -13.42 -17.65
C GLU A 140 16.91 -14.16 -16.42
N ILE A 141 16.05 -13.49 -15.66
CA ILE A 141 15.43 -14.00 -14.45
C ILE A 141 13.92 -13.83 -14.52
N MET A 142 13.21 -14.62 -13.73
CA MET A 142 11.79 -14.44 -13.48
C MET A 142 11.64 -13.88 -12.06
N LEU A 143 11.18 -12.64 -11.95
CA LEU A 143 10.85 -12.05 -10.66
C LEU A 143 9.67 -12.81 -10.06
N LYS A 144 9.86 -13.22 -8.81
CA LYS A 144 8.84 -13.76 -7.92
C LYS A 144 8.77 -12.85 -6.70
N LEU A 145 7.67 -12.90 -5.96
CA LEU A 145 7.54 -12.18 -4.69
C LEU A 145 8.74 -12.52 -3.80
N ALA A 146 9.48 -11.49 -3.37
CA ALA A 146 10.64 -11.65 -2.52
C ALA A 146 10.19 -11.82 -1.07
N PHE A 147 10.62 -12.91 -0.44
CA PHE A 147 10.47 -13.15 1.00
C PHE A 147 11.84 -13.09 1.65
N SER A 148 11.95 -12.31 2.72
CA SER A 148 13.12 -12.34 3.60
C SER A 148 12.77 -13.14 4.85
N ASP A 149 13.58 -14.15 5.21
CA ASP A 149 13.36 -14.97 6.41
C ASP A 149 13.91 -14.32 7.70
N ALA A 150 14.40 -13.08 7.66
CA ALA A 150 15.09 -12.45 8.78
C ALA A 150 14.29 -11.27 9.38
N GLY A 151 13.87 -11.40 10.64
CA GLY A 151 13.17 -10.35 11.39
C GLY A 151 13.69 -10.17 12.82
N SER A 152 14.09 -8.95 13.17
CA SER A 152 13.83 -8.30 14.47
C SER A 152 13.93 -6.77 14.30
N THR A 153 13.38 -5.96 15.22
CA THR A 153 13.31 -4.49 15.10
C THR A 153 14.71 -3.83 15.14
N HIS A 154 15.00 -2.92 14.22
CA HIS A 154 15.93 -3.07 13.07
C HIS A 154 15.12 -3.53 11.84
N ALA A 155 15.68 -3.68 10.63
CA ALA A 155 14.89 -3.82 9.38
C ALA A 155 13.70 -4.80 9.40
N GLY A 156 13.62 -5.71 10.38
CA GLY A 156 12.58 -6.71 10.53
C GLY A 156 11.22 -6.27 11.08
N ASN A 157 11.03 -5.06 11.62
CA ASN A 157 9.69 -4.60 12.08
C ASN A 157 9.17 -3.35 11.34
N ALA A 158 9.90 -2.92 10.32
CA ALA A 158 9.50 -1.91 9.35
C ALA A 158 9.16 -2.60 8.03
N SER A 159 8.37 -1.94 7.19
CA SER A 159 8.17 -2.44 5.83
C SER A 159 9.48 -2.46 5.05
N GLN A 160 9.66 -3.50 4.23
CA GLN A 160 10.84 -3.61 3.37
C GLN A 160 10.76 -2.59 2.22
N VAL A 161 11.93 -2.05 1.86
CA VAL A 161 12.11 -1.27 0.62
C VAL A 161 12.04 -2.26 -0.55
N SER A 162 11.15 -2.00 -1.50
CA SER A 162 10.80 -2.97 -2.54
C SER A 162 10.39 -2.29 -3.85
N ASP A 163 10.53 -3.02 -4.95
CA ASP A 163 10.11 -2.60 -6.29
C ASP A 163 8.91 -3.43 -6.75
N GLU A 164 7.78 -2.79 -7.05
CA GLU A 164 6.58 -3.49 -7.54
C GLU A 164 5.71 -2.59 -8.42
N ALA A 165 4.83 -3.24 -9.20
CA ALA A 165 3.71 -2.61 -9.87
C ALA A 165 2.44 -3.44 -9.68
N ALA A 166 1.30 -2.78 -9.54
CA ALA A 166 -0.02 -3.38 -9.46
C ALA A 166 -1.04 -2.55 -10.25
N ALA A 167 -2.08 -3.20 -10.78
CA ALA A 167 -3.14 -2.53 -11.54
C ALA A 167 -4.51 -3.14 -11.25
N VAL A 168 -5.54 -2.32 -11.28
CA VAL A 168 -6.96 -2.71 -11.19
C VAL A 168 -7.74 -2.04 -12.31
N LEU A 169 -8.59 -2.84 -12.97
CA LEU A 169 -9.54 -2.36 -13.98
C LEU A 169 -10.88 -2.06 -13.31
N LEU A 170 -11.37 -0.83 -13.48
CA LEU A 170 -12.67 -0.40 -12.96
C LEU A 170 -13.60 -0.07 -14.13
N ALA A 171 -14.88 -0.43 -13.99
CA ALA A 171 -15.89 -0.11 -14.98
C ALA A 171 -17.24 0.18 -14.30
N ARG A 172 -18.04 1.05 -14.94
CA ARG A 172 -19.46 1.19 -14.59
C ARG A 172 -20.14 -0.18 -14.72
N ARG A 173 -20.96 -0.58 -13.74
CA ARG A 173 -21.61 -1.90 -13.72
C ARG A 173 -22.37 -2.21 -15.02
N SER A 174 -23.09 -1.23 -15.58
CA SER A 174 -23.81 -1.42 -16.85
C SER A 174 -22.86 -1.67 -18.03
N THR A 175 -21.71 -1.01 -18.05
CA THR A 175 -20.67 -1.18 -19.08
C THR A 175 -20.02 -2.56 -18.96
N ALA A 176 -19.66 -2.98 -17.74
CA ALA A 176 -19.14 -4.32 -17.49
C ALA A 176 -20.12 -5.40 -17.97
N LYS A 177 -21.42 -5.26 -17.67
CA LYS A 177 -22.47 -6.18 -18.16
C LYS A 177 -22.59 -6.17 -19.69
N LYS A 178 -22.60 -4.98 -20.32
CA LYS A 178 -22.69 -4.84 -21.79
C LYS A 178 -21.51 -5.52 -22.49
N LEU A 179 -20.30 -5.40 -21.93
CA LEU A 179 -19.07 -6.00 -22.44
C LEU A 179 -18.83 -7.43 -21.96
N ARG A 180 -19.75 -8.00 -21.15
CA ARG A 180 -19.63 -9.34 -20.55
C ARG A 180 -18.34 -9.55 -19.74
N LEU A 181 -17.89 -8.51 -19.05
CA LEU A 181 -16.72 -8.57 -18.17
C LEU A 181 -17.09 -9.20 -16.81
N PRO A 182 -16.22 -10.05 -16.23
CA PRO A 182 -16.43 -10.57 -14.88
C PRO A 182 -16.36 -9.43 -13.85
N ILE A 183 -17.19 -9.53 -12.81
CA ILE A 183 -17.23 -8.55 -11.71
C ILE A 183 -16.75 -9.28 -10.45
N VAL A 184 -15.51 -9.00 -10.04
CA VAL A 184 -14.89 -9.62 -8.85
C VAL A 184 -15.13 -8.84 -7.56
N GLY A 185 -15.63 -7.61 -7.66
CA GLY A 185 -15.87 -6.75 -6.51
C GLY A 185 -16.55 -5.43 -6.90
N LYS A 186 -16.85 -4.60 -5.89
CA LYS A 186 -17.48 -3.29 -6.06
C LYS A 186 -16.80 -2.28 -5.16
N PHE A 187 -16.35 -1.16 -5.73
CA PHE A 187 -15.93 -0.01 -4.93
C PHE A 187 -17.14 0.59 -4.20
N VAL A 188 -17.00 0.85 -2.90
CA VAL A 188 -18.07 1.40 -2.06
C VAL A 188 -17.78 2.85 -1.71
N ALA A 189 -16.68 3.12 -1.02
CA ALA A 189 -16.31 4.46 -0.60
C ALA A 189 -14.80 4.57 -0.39
N ALA A 190 -14.31 5.81 -0.44
CA ALA A 190 -12.98 6.18 0.03
C ALA A 190 -13.07 7.53 0.77
N VAL A 191 -12.16 7.71 1.70
CA VAL A 191 -11.95 8.96 2.45
C VAL A 191 -10.46 9.24 2.55
N ALA A 192 -10.12 10.52 2.67
CA ALA A 192 -8.79 10.96 3.06
C ALA A 192 -8.93 11.91 4.25
N VAL A 193 -8.01 11.81 5.19
CA VAL A 193 -7.96 12.62 6.42
C VAL A 193 -6.54 13.12 6.63
N GLY A 194 -6.42 14.31 7.22
CA GLY A 194 -5.14 14.83 7.71
C GLY A 194 -4.96 14.46 9.18
N VAL A 195 -3.71 14.19 9.56
CA VAL A 195 -3.27 13.94 10.94
C VAL A 195 -1.93 14.66 11.15
N PRO A 196 -1.48 14.88 12.40
CA PRO A 196 -0.19 15.55 12.64
C PRO A 196 0.97 14.79 11.98
N PRO A 197 1.84 15.44 11.18
CA PRO A 197 2.89 14.75 10.42
C PRO A 197 3.85 13.96 11.30
N ARG A 198 4.20 14.48 12.49
CA ARG A 198 5.09 13.79 13.45
C ARG A 198 4.61 12.42 13.93
N ILE A 199 3.31 12.11 13.77
CA ILE A 199 2.67 10.83 14.11
C ILE A 199 1.76 10.36 12.97
N MET A 200 2.18 10.59 11.72
CA MET A 200 1.40 10.25 10.53
C MET A 200 0.81 8.82 10.53
N GLY A 201 1.47 7.89 11.21
CA GLY A 201 1.06 6.49 11.33
C GLY A 201 -0.33 6.28 11.95
N ILE A 202 -0.90 7.26 12.66
CA ILE A 202 -2.26 7.15 13.22
C ILE A 202 -3.37 7.27 12.16
N GLY A 203 -3.02 7.61 10.92
CA GLY A 203 -3.96 7.88 9.83
C GLY A 203 -5.08 6.84 9.66
N PRO A 204 -4.78 5.51 9.62
CA PRO A 204 -5.81 4.48 9.49
C PRO A 204 -6.84 4.49 10.61
N ALA A 205 -6.45 4.77 11.86
CA ALA A 205 -7.38 4.84 13.00
C ALA A 205 -8.46 5.91 12.79
N VAL A 206 -8.12 7.03 12.16
CA VAL A 206 -9.05 8.12 11.85
C VAL A 206 -9.81 7.85 10.54
N ALA A 207 -9.11 7.38 9.50
CA ALA A 207 -9.69 7.16 8.19
C ALA A 207 -10.72 6.03 8.16
N ILE A 208 -10.47 4.93 8.88
CA ILE A 208 -11.37 3.78 8.94
C ILE A 208 -12.70 4.17 9.61
N LEU A 209 -12.66 4.86 10.75
CA LEU A 209 -13.89 5.35 11.40
C LEU A 209 -14.69 6.27 10.47
N LYS A 210 -14.00 7.16 9.73
CA LYS A 210 -14.66 8.09 8.80
C LYS A 210 -15.28 7.39 7.58
N VAL A 211 -14.67 6.33 7.04
CA VAL A 211 -15.28 5.60 5.91
C VAL A 211 -16.45 4.73 6.37
N LEU A 212 -16.36 4.16 7.58
CA LEU A 212 -17.46 3.42 8.20
C LEU A 212 -18.68 4.32 8.41
N ASP A 213 -18.48 5.49 9.04
CA ASP A 213 -19.52 6.51 9.21
C ASP A 213 -20.15 6.92 7.88
N LYS A 214 -19.33 7.25 6.88
CA LYS A 214 -19.79 7.63 5.53
C LYS A 214 -20.63 6.55 4.84
N THR A 215 -20.40 5.28 5.16
CA THR A 215 -21.09 4.14 4.54
C THR A 215 -22.24 3.60 5.36
N GLY A 216 -22.42 4.08 6.60
CA GLY A 216 -23.37 3.52 7.56
C GLY A 216 -23.01 2.11 8.01
N LEU A 217 -21.74 1.70 7.86
CA LEU A 217 -21.24 0.40 8.29
C LEU A 217 -20.60 0.51 9.67
N SER A 218 -20.62 -0.60 10.40
CA SER A 218 -19.95 -0.79 11.68
C SER A 218 -18.69 -1.64 11.51
N LYS A 219 -17.82 -1.65 12.54
CA LYS A 219 -16.61 -2.50 12.56
C LYS A 219 -16.94 -4.00 12.43
N SER A 220 -18.12 -4.42 12.90
CA SER A 220 -18.61 -5.80 12.81
C SER A 220 -19.03 -6.22 11.40
N ASP A 221 -19.39 -5.26 10.55
CA ASP A 221 -19.77 -5.53 9.15
C ASP A 221 -18.57 -5.78 8.24
N ILE A 222 -17.35 -5.57 8.75
CA ILE A 222 -16.12 -5.75 7.99
C ILE A 222 -15.55 -7.13 8.29
N ASP A 223 -15.43 -7.96 7.26
CA ASP A 223 -14.92 -9.32 7.36
C ASP A 223 -13.40 -9.35 7.61
N PHE A 224 -12.65 -8.51 6.89
CA PHE A 224 -11.20 -8.39 7.02
C PHE A 224 -10.71 -6.97 6.69
N TYR A 225 -9.51 -6.65 7.14
CA TYR A 225 -8.85 -5.36 6.96
C TYR A 225 -7.46 -5.56 6.37
N GLU A 226 -7.18 -4.86 5.27
CA GLU A 226 -5.83 -4.69 4.75
C GLU A 226 -5.28 -3.33 5.22
N ILE A 227 -4.60 -3.33 6.37
CA ILE A 227 -3.97 -2.12 6.94
C ILE A 227 -2.48 -2.17 6.65
N ASN A 228 -1.98 -1.19 5.90
CA ASN A 228 -0.58 -1.19 5.50
C ASN A 228 0.36 -1.16 6.73
N GLU A 229 1.36 -2.04 6.74
CA GLU A 229 2.29 -2.22 7.84
C GLU A 229 3.59 -1.44 7.60
N ALA A 230 3.50 -0.11 7.43
CA ALA A 230 4.70 0.71 7.25
C ALA A 230 5.71 0.51 8.41
N PHE A 231 5.19 0.40 9.63
CA PHE A 231 5.91 0.02 10.83
C PHE A 231 4.95 -0.71 11.77
N ALA A 232 5.47 -1.65 12.58
CA ALA A 232 4.66 -2.36 13.56
C ALA A 232 4.02 -1.41 14.59
N SER A 233 4.74 -0.37 15.03
CA SER A 233 4.26 0.64 15.99
C SER A 233 2.91 1.23 15.59
N GLN A 234 2.81 1.79 14.37
CA GLN A 234 1.58 2.40 13.90
C GLN A 234 0.47 1.38 13.62
N ALA A 235 0.83 0.18 13.13
CA ALA A 235 -0.17 -0.83 12.80
C ALA A 235 -0.85 -1.31 14.10
N ILE A 236 -0.05 -1.62 15.12
CA ILE A 236 -0.54 -1.99 16.46
C ILE A 236 -1.38 -0.86 17.05
N TYR A 237 -0.91 0.39 16.96
CA TYR A 237 -1.69 1.55 17.41
C TYR A 237 -3.08 1.56 16.77
N CYS A 238 -3.15 1.50 15.44
CA CYS A 238 -4.41 1.60 14.72
C CYS A 238 -5.35 0.45 15.07
N ILE A 239 -4.84 -0.76 15.17
CA ILE A 239 -5.64 -1.94 15.51
C ILE A 239 -6.20 -1.83 16.93
N ARG A 240 -5.37 -1.41 17.90
CA ARG A 240 -5.80 -1.19 19.29
C ARG A 240 -6.83 -0.07 19.40
N GLN A 241 -6.60 1.07 18.75
CA GLN A 241 -7.52 2.21 18.75
C GLN A 241 -8.87 1.90 18.08
N LEU A 242 -8.84 1.11 17.01
CA LEU A 242 -10.06 0.68 16.34
C LEU A 242 -10.75 -0.47 17.10
N GLU A 243 -10.10 -1.09 18.08
CA GLU A 243 -10.60 -2.27 18.81
C GLU A 243 -11.04 -3.38 17.84
N ILE A 244 -10.26 -3.62 16.78
CA ILE A 244 -10.54 -4.66 15.79
C ILE A 244 -9.73 -5.93 16.10
N SER A 245 -10.29 -7.09 15.76
CA SER A 245 -9.59 -8.36 15.96
C SER A 245 -8.36 -8.47 15.06
N MET A 246 -7.24 -8.84 15.65
CA MET A 246 -5.99 -9.17 14.94
C MET A 246 -6.15 -10.30 13.92
N ASP A 247 -7.15 -11.17 14.09
CA ASP A 247 -7.43 -12.28 13.15
C ASP A 247 -8.10 -11.80 11.86
N LYS A 248 -8.63 -10.58 11.85
CA LYS A 248 -9.21 -9.94 10.66
C LYS A 248 -8.21 -9.06 9.91
N VAL A 249 -7.05 -8.75 10.48
CA VAL A 249 -6.11 -7.78 9.90
C VAL A 249 -4.98 -8.51 9.18
N ASN A 250 -4.75 -8.19 7.91
CA ASN A 250 -3.65 -8.72 7.09
C ASN A 250 -3.51 -10.25 7.23
N ILE A 251 -4.58 -10.97 6.92
CA ILE A 251 -4.69 -12.41 7.21
C ILE A 251 -3.67 -13.27 6.44
N HIS A 252 -3.17 -12.75 5.32
CA HIS A 252 -2.09 -13.35 4.53
C HIS A 252 -0.73 -12.66 4.77
N GLY A 253 -0.60 -11.90 5.87
CA GLY A 253 0.58 -11.08 6.16
C GLY A 253 0.56 -9.75 5.41
N GLY A 254 1.37 -8.80 5.87
CA GLY A 254 1.39 -7.44 5.34
C GLY A 254 2.78 -6.93 5.01
N ALA A 255 2.90 -5.62 4.86
CA ALA A 255 4.07 -4.98 4.24
C ALA A 255 5.40 -5.15 4.99
N ILE A 256 5.38 -5.52 6.27
CA ILE A 256 6.60 -5.94 6.98
C ILE A 256 7.20 -7.18 6.32
N ALA A 257 6.36 -8.13 5.93
CA ALA A 257 6.78 -9.39 5.32
C ALA A 257 6.96 -9.29 3.80
N ILE A 258 6.03 -8.63 3.11
CA ILE A 258 5.95 -8.63 1.63
C ILE A 258 6.34 -7.30 0.97
N GLY A 259 6.80 -6.31 1.74
CA GLY A 259 7.29 -5.04 1.22
C GLY A 259 6.25 -3.93 1.09
N HIS A 260 6.76 -2.70 1.01
CA HIS A 260 5.98 -1.47 0.83
C HIS A 260 6.55 -0.60 -0.30
N PRO A 261 6.30 -0.96 -1.57
CA PRO A 261 6.53 -0.06 -2.68
C PRO A 261 5.49 1.05 -2.60
N LEU A 262 5.94 2.27 -2.27
CA LEU A 262 5.08 3.38 -1.82
C LEU A 262 3.90 3.61 -2.76
N GLY A 263 4.18 3.87 -4.03
CA GLY A 263 3.18 4.13 -5.07
C GLY A 263 2.37 2.90 -5.52
N CYS A 264 2.76 1.67 -5.16
CA CYS A 264 2.10 0.43 -5.58
C CYS A 264 1.10 -0.11 -4.54
N THR A 265 1.48 -0.01 -3.26
CA THR A 265 0.89 -0.79 -2.15
C THR A 265 -0.63 -0.73 -2.10
N GLY A 266 -1.22 0.44 -2.29
CA GLY A 266 -2.66 0.62 -2.21
C GLY A 266 -3.46 -0.22 -3.22
N VAL A 267 -2.94 -0.39 -4.45
CA VAL A 267 -3.59 -1.23 -5.47
C VAL A 267 -3.26 -2.70 -5.23
N ARG A 268 -2.05 -3.02 -4.74
CA ARG A 268 -1.69 -4.38 -4.32
C ARG A 268 -2.62 -4.90 -3.23
N GLN A 269 -2.91 -4.08 -2.20
CA GLN A 269 -3.86 -4.44 -1.14
C GLN A 269 -5.28 -4.72 -1.67
N ILE A 270 -5.73 -4.01 -2.71
CA ILE A 270 -7.01 -4.33 -3.37
C ILE A 270 -6.95 -5.70 -4.04
N ALA A 271 -5.86 -6.01 -4.75
CA ALA A 271 -5.69 -7.31 -5.39
C ALA A 271 -5.72 -8.45 -4.35
N THR A 272 -4.97 -8.30 -3.26
CA THR A 272 -4.95 -9.24 -2.14
C THR A 272 -6.33 -9.38 -1.49
N GLY A 273 -7.00 -8.27 -1.18
CA GLY A 273 -8.32 -8.29 -0.57
C GLY A 273 -9.39 -8.93 -1.46
N LEU A 274 -9.38 -8.66 -2.76
CA LEU A 274 -10.28 -9.32 -3.72
C LEU A 274 -10.01 -10.81 -3.84
N ASN A 275 -8.77 -11.25 -3.64
CA ASN A 275 -8.42 -12.66 -3.67
C ASN A 275 -8.82 -13.40 -2.38
N ILE A 276 -8.83 -12.69 -1.24
CA ILE A 276 -9.39 -13.19 0.03
C ILE A 276 -10.91 -13.32 -0.05
N ALA A 277 -11.60 -12.36 -0.68
CA ALA A 277 -13.05 -12.31 -0.73
C ALA A 277 -13.71 -13.24 -1.78
N LYS A 278 -12.92 -13.93 -2.60
CA LYS A 278 -13.39 -14.92 -3.58
C LYS A 278 -13.76 -16.24 -2.91
#